data_AF-K6CZN0-F1
#
_entry.id   AF-K6CZN0-F1
#
_cell.length_a   1.000
_cell.length_b   1.000
_cell.length_c   1.000
_cell.angle_alpha   90.00
_cell.angle_beta   90.00
_cell.angle_gamma   90.00
#
_symmetry.space_group_name_H-M   'P 1'
#
loop_
_entity.id
_entity.type
_entity.pdbx_description
1 polymer ?
#
loop_
_entity_poly.entity_id
_entity_poly.type
_entity_poly.pdbx_seq_one_letter_code
_entity_poly.pdbx_strand_id
1 'polypeptide(L)'
;MGLYINKRNHPEVYKNEQNLNESNQSFSRQDFLAELISDQQKANNALNQALAELGLRYSQQEESKVHQWNQIDTQLKDLRNRLEKNEEANQQLAMQMNEQLELQKTAAEKMEKQEELQGSVLKRLDNQDALLDKLARQVNHIRSILFERTNYLASKIDDGYKLTSSYVYKLMTGSEKPLTFFLMNHKNEESQKKADSL
;
A
#
# COMPACT_ATOMS: atom_id res chain seq x y z
N MET A 1 118.47 0.77 29.45
CA MET A 1 119.68 0.08 28.97
C MET A 1 120.52 1.09 28.19
N GLY A 2 121.80 1.25 28.52
CA GLY A 2 122.68 2.21 27.84
C GLY A 2 123.25 1.64 26.55
N LEU A 3 123.14 2.37 25.44
CA LEU A 3 123.78 2.04 24.16
C LEU A 3 125.29 2.28 24.25
N TYR A 4 126.09 1.24 23.98
CA TYR A 4 127.55 1.33 23.90
C TYR A 4 127.97 1.65 22.46
N ILE A 5 128.64 2.79 22.25
CA ILE A 5 129.13 3.21 20.92
C ILE A 5 130.65 3.08 20.89
N ASN A 6 131.16 2.14 20.09
CA ASN A 6 132.60 1.94 19.88
C ASN A 6 133.15 2.92 18.84
N LYS A 7 133.71 4.04 19.29
CA LYS A 7 134.20 5.14 18.44
C LYS A 7 135.46 4.81 17.61
N ARG A 8 136.09 3.65 17.79
CA ARG A 8 137.34 3.30 17.08
C ARG A 8 137.12 2.71 15.68
N ASN A 9 135.99 2.01 15.45
CA ASN A 9 135.74 1.33 14.17
C ASN A 9 134.71 2.05 13.28
N HIS A 10 134.00 3.05 13.80
CA HIS A 10 132.95 3.76 13.07
C HIS A 10 133.01 5.28 13.34
N PRO A 11 133.96 6.00 12.70
CA PRO A 11 134.13 7.44 12.93
C PRO A 11 132.98 8.28 12.36
N GLU A 12 132.11 7.71 11.53
CA GLU A 12 130.97 8.42 10.91
C GLU A 12 129.68 8.38 11.74
N VAL A 13 129.66 7.67 12.87
CA VAL A 13 128.48 7.59 13.75
C VAL A 13 128.51 8.74 14.75
N TYR A 14 127.74 9.78 14.47
CA TYR A 14 127.56 10.93 15.36
C TYR A 14 126.42 10.66 16.35
N LYS A 15 126.71 10.73 17.66
CA LYS A 15 125.68 10.76 18.71
C LYS A 15 125.18 12.20 18.83
N ASN A 16 123.91 12.44 18.54
CA ASN A 16 123.29 13.72 18.83
C ASN A 16 123.05 13.81 20.36
N GLU A 17 123.68 14.79 21.02
CA GLU A 17 123.55 15.03 22.48
C GLU A 17 122.37 15.97 22.80
N GLN A 18 121.59 16.39 21.79
CA GLN A 18 120.39 17.18 22.01
C GLN A 18 119.29 16.32 22.67
N ASN A 19 118.65 16.86 23.71
CA ASN A 19 117.40 16.30 24.23
C ASN A 19 116.35 16.35 23.12
N LEU A 20 115.99 15.19 22.57
CA LEU A 20 114.84 15.07 21.68
C LEU A 20 113.60 15.50 22.47
N ASN A 21 113.07 16.68 22.15
CA ASN A 21 111.96 17.30 22.89
C ASN A 21 110.58 16.74 22.48
N GLU A 22 110.57 15.62 21.77
CA GLU A 22 109.37 15.05 21.18
C GLU A 22 109.27 13.58 21.60
N SER A 23 108.15 13.24 22.24
CA SER A 23 107.80 11.86 22.56
C SER A 23 107.57 11.11 21.26
N ASN A 24 108.46 10.16 20.92
CA ASN A 24 108.34 9.33 19.72
C ASN A 24 107.25 8.24 19.82
N GLN A 25 106.35 8.33 20.80
CA GLN A 25 105.24 7.41 21.00
C GLN A 25 103.95 8.17 21.31
N SER A 26 103.23 8.59 20.28
CA SER A 26 101.80 8.82 20.37
C SER A 26 101.06 7.52 20.03
N PHE A 27 101.27 6.47 20.82
CA PHE A 27 100.39 5.31 20.73
C PHE A 27 99.04 5.70 21.32
N SER A 28 98.05 5.94 20.47
CA SER A 28 96.65 5.94 20.86
C SER A 28 96.32 4.53 21.34
N ARG A 29 96.39 4.29 22.65
CA ARG A 29 95.96 3.05 23.27
C ARG A 29 94.43 3.06 23.21
N GLN A 30 93.87 2.53 22.13
CA GLN A 30 92.44 2.32 22.03
C GLN A 30 92.07 1.27 23.08
N ASP A 31 91.38 1.69 24.13
CA ASP A 31 90.96 0.82 25.22
C ASP A 31 89.69 0.07 24.79
N PHE A 32 89.87 -0.95 23.95
CA PHE A 32 88.79 -1.76 23.38
C PHE A 32 87.84 -2.32 24.44
N LEU A 33 88.33 -2.56 25.66
CA LEU A 33 87.49 -3.04 26.76
C LEU A 33 86.57 -1.94 27.27
N ALA A 34 87.05 -0.70 27.40
CA ALA A 34 86.22 0.45 27.76
C ALA A 34 85.17 0.76 26.68
N GLU A 35 85.54 0.66 25.40
CA GLU A 35 84.62 0.82 24.27
C GLU A 35 83.53 -0.27 24.28
N LEU A 36 83.91 -1.53 24.47
CA LEU A 36 82.98 -2.66 24.59
C LEU A 36 82.01 -2.48 25.77
N ILE A 37 82.49 -2.04 26.94
CA ILE A 37 81.65 -1.78 28.10
C ILE A 37 80.66 -0.64 27.81
N SER A 38 81.12 0.44 27.16
CA SER A 38 80.27 1.56 26.76
C SER A 38 79.16 1.11 25.81
N ASP A 39 79.50 0.33 24.80
CA ASP A 39 78.54 -0.15 23.82
C ASP A 39 77.57 -1.17 24.41
N GLN A 40 78.01 -2.02 25.34
CA GLN A 40 77.12 -2.88 26.12
C GLN A 40 76.14 -2.07 26.96
N GLN A 41 76.59 -0.98 27.60
CA GLN A 41 75.70 -0.10 28.36
C GLN A 41 74.68 0.59 27.47
N LYS A 42 75.09 1.11 26.30
CA LYS A 42 74.17 1.70 25.32
C LYS A 42 73.15 0.66 24.84
N ALA A 43 73.58 -0.55 24.52
CA ALA A 43 72.69 -1.62 24.08
C ALA A 43 71.68 -2.00 25.17
N ASN A 44 72.11 -2.14 26.42
CA ASN A 44 71.21 -2.41 27.55
C ASN A 44 70.22 -1.27 27.78
N ASN A 45 70.66 -0.01 27.68
CA ASN A 45 69.78 1.15 27.82
C ASN A 45 68.74 1.22 26.70
N ALA A 46 69.15 1.00 25.45
CA ALA A 46 68.24 0.94 24.32
C ALA A 46 67.23 -0.21 24.45
N LEU A 47 67.67 -1.37 24.94
CA LEU A 47 66.82 -2.53 25.16
C LEU A 47 65.80 -2.28 26.29
N ASN A 48 66.22 -1.66 27.38
CA ASN A 48 65.32 -1.25 28.46
C ASN A 48 64.27 -0.23 27.99
N GLN A 49 64.66 0.74 27.16
CA GLN A 49 63.73 1.69 26.55
C GLN A 49 62.73 0.98 25.62
N ALA A 50 63.21 0.10 24.74
CA ALA A 50 62.34 -0.66 23.84
C ALA A 50 61.35 -1.56 24.60
N LEU A 51 61.78 -2.20 25.70
CA LEU A 51 60.88 -2.98 26.56
C LEU A 51 59.82 -2.11 27.25
N ALA A 52 60.21 -0.92 27.74
CA ALA A 52 59.27 0.02 28.35
C ALA A 52 58.23 0.52 27.32
N GLU A 53 58.67 0.88 26.11
CA GLU A 53 57.77 1.27 25.02
C GLU A 53 56.84 0.13 24.61
N LEU A 54 57.35 -1.10 24.52
CA LEU A 54 56.54 -2.27 24.18
C LEU A 54 55.46 -2.53 25.25
N GLY A 55 55.80 -2.40 26.53
CA GLY A 55 54.84 -2.51 27.63
C GLY A 55 53.75 -1.44 27.55
N LEU A 56 54.12 -0.19 27.28
CA LEU A 56 53.16 0.90 27.09
C LEU A 56 52.22 0.64 25.91
N ARG A 57 52.77 0.25 24.75
CA ARG A 57 51.97 -0.06 23.55
C ARG A 57 51.04 -1.24 23.78
N TYR A 58 51.50 -2.27 24.50
CA TYR A 58 50.69 -3.42 24.85
C TYR A 58 49.49 -3.02 25.72
N SER A 59 49.73 -2.20 26.75
CA SER A 59 48.67 -1.69 27.62
C SER A 59 47.65 -0.84 26.86
N GLN A 60 48.10 0.06 25.98
CA GLN A 60 47.21 0.86 25.12
C GLN A 60 46.39 -0.03 24.16
N GLN A 61 47.02 -1.07 23.60
CA GLN A 61 46.34 -2.00 22.72
C GLN A 61 45.26 -2.81 23.48
N GLU A 62 45.55 -3.22 24.71
CA GLU A 62 44.61 -3.95 25.55
C GLU A 62 43.40 -3.08 25.93
N GLU A 63 43.63 -1.83 26.32
CA GLU A 63 42.56 -0.86 26.58
C GLU A 63 41.68 -0.63 25.33
N SER A 64 42.30 -0.43 24.16
CA SER A 64 41.56 -0.28 22.91
C SER A 64 40.72 -1.51 22.57
N LYS A 65 41.24 -2.72 22.82
CA LYS A 65 40.49 -3.96 22.59
C LYS A 65 39.32 -4.08 23.55
N VAL A 66 39.50 -3.75 24.83
CA VAL A 66 38.41 -3.76 25.82
C VAL A 66 37.31 -2.77 25.40
N HIS A 67 37.67 -1.57 24.94
CA HIS A 67 36.68 -0.62 24.42
C HIS A 67 35.91 -1.16 23.21
N GLN A 68 36.60 -1.79 22.25
CA GLN A 68 35.95 -2.41 21.10
C GLN A 68 34.99 -3.54 21.53
N TRP A 69 35.40 -4.38 22.47
CA TRP A 69 34.55 -5.44 23.01
C TRP A 69 33.31 -4.90 23.70
N ASN A 70 33.46 -3.85 24.50
CA ASN A 70 32.33 -3.19 25.14
C ASN A 70 31.37 -2.58 24.12
N GLN A 71 31.88 -1.97 23.05
CA GLN A 71 31.05 -1.46 21.95
C GLN A 71 30.28 -2.59 21.28
N ILE A 72 30.93 -3.71 20.95
CA ILE A 72 30.28 -4.88 20.36
C ILE A 72 29.19 -5.43 21.29
N ASP A 73 29.45 -5.55 22.58
CA ASP A 73 28.45 -6.01 23.57
C ASP A 73 27.23 -5.08 23.61
N THR A 74 27.45 -3.76 23.60
CA THR A 74 26.33 -2.80 23.56
C THR A 74 25.51 -2.90 22.26
N GLN A 75 26.17 -3.09 21.11
CA GLN A 75 25.49 -3.28 19.83
C GLN A 75 24.70 -4.59 19.79
N LEU A 76 25.24 -5.67 20.34
CA LEU A 76 24.55 -6.95 20.43
C LEU A 76 23.32 -6.87 21.34
N LYS A 77 23.41 -6.14 22.46
CA LYS A 77 22.26 -5.86 23.33
C LYS A 77 21.18 -5.05 22.62
N ASP A 78 21.57 -4.00 21.88
CA ASP A 78 20.62 -3.22 21.09
C ASP A 78 19.94 -4.07 20.00
N LEU A 79 20.71 -4.86 19.26
CA LEU A 79 20.17 -5.77 18.25
C LEU A 79 19.19 -6.78 18.85
N ARG A 80 19.51 -7.35 20.00
CA ARG A 80 18.60 -8.26 20.72
C ARG A 80 17.28 -7.57 21.08
N ASN A 81 17.34 -6.36 21.64
CA ASN A 81 16.15 -5.60 22.00
C ASN A 81 15.30 -5.25 20.76
N ARG A 82 15.94 -4.95 19.63
CA ARG A 82 15.25 -4.68 18.36
C ARG A 82 14.59 -5.94 17.79
N LEU A 83 15.22 -7.10 17.93
CA LEU A 83 14.64 -8.38 17.51
C LEU A 83 13.41 -8.73 18.36
N GLU A 84 13.49 -8.55 19.69
CA GLU A 84 12.36 -8.79 20.59
C GLU A 84 11.16 -7.91 20.24
N LYS A 85 11.38 -6.60 20.04
CA LYS A 85 10.33 -5.68 19.57
C LYS A 85 9.76 -6.05 18.20
N ASN A 86 10.60 -6.56 17.29
CA ASN A 86 10.15 -7.01 15.97
C ASN A 86 9.28 -8.26 16.09
N GLU A 87 9.65 -9.19 16.96
CA GLU A 87 8.86 -10.39 17.25
C GLU A 87 7.49 -10.03 17.84
N GLU A 88 7.44 -9.12 18.81
CA GLU A 88 6.17 -8.59 19.35
C GLU A 88 5.31 -7.95 18.26
N ALA A 89 5.90 -7.11 17.40
CA ALA A 89 5.19 -6.47 16.30
C ALA A 89 4.65 -7.50 15.28
N ASN A 90 5.43 -8.53 14.96
CA ASN A 90 4.99 -9.61 14.08
C ASN A 90 3.84 -10.43 14.69
N GLN A 91 3.90 -10.71 16.00
CA GLN A 91 2.81 -11.38 16.70
C GLN A 91 1.51 -10.54 16.67
N GLN A 92 1.61 -9.22 16.88
CA GLN A 92 0.48 -8.31 16.76
C GLN A 92 -0.09 -8.27 15.34
N LEU A 93 0.78 -8.21 14.33
CA LEU A 93 0.36 -8.23 12.93
C LEU A 93 -0.33 -9.55 12.56
N ALA A 94 0.19 -10.68 13.04
CA ALA A 94 -0.45 -11.98 12.85
C ALA A 94 -1.85 -12.04 13.49
N MET A 95 -2.02 -11.48 14.69
CA MET A 95 -3.33 -11.38 15.33
C MET A 95 -4.31 -10.52 14.53
N GLN A 96 -3.88 -9.33 14.08
CA GLN A 96 -4.71 -8.45 13.24
C GLN A 96 -5.09 -9.10 11.92
N MET A 97 -4.18 -9.83 11.30
CA MET A 97 -4.44 -10.55 10.05
C MET A 97 -5.48 -11.65 10.24
N ASN A 98 -5.43 -12.39 11.36
CA ASN A 98 -6.44 -13.37 11.70
C ASN A 98 -7.80 -12.73 11.96
N GLU A 99 -7.85 -11.60 12.67
CA GLU A 99 -9.10 -10.85 12.88
C GLU A 99 -9.69 -10.37 11.55
N GLN A 100 -8.85 -9.85 10.65
CA GLN A 100 -9.28 -9.44 9.31
C GLN A 100 -9.82 -10.62 8.48
N LEU A 101 -9.22 -11.81 8.60
CA LEU A 101 -9.71 -13.02 7.94
C LEU A 101 -11.09 -13.43 8.46
N GLU A 102 -11.32 -13.39 9.77
CA GLU A 102 -12.63 -13.70 10.36
C GLU A 102 -13.69 -12.67 9.96
N LEU A 103 -13.33 -11.38 9.89
CA LEU A 103 -14.21 -10.33 9.38
C LEU A 103 -14.56 -10.56 7.91
N GLN A 104 -13.58 -10.93 7.07
CA GLN A 104 -13.82 -11.26 5.67
C GLN A 104 -14.74 -12.47 5.51
N LYS A 105 -14.55 -13.52 6.30
CA LYS A 105 -15.42 -14.70 6.31
C LYS A 105 -16.86 -14.33 6.70
N THR A 106 -17.02 -13.56 7.77
CA THR A 106 -18.33 -13.07 8.22
C THR A 106 -18.99 -12.17 7.18
N ALA A 107 -18.22 -11.32 6.48
CA ALA A 107 -18.72 -10.49 5.41
C ALA A 107 -19.19 -11.33 4.21
N ALA A 108 -18.41 -12.34 3.82
CA ALA A 108 -18.77 -13.26 2.74
C ALA A 108 -20.08 -14.00 3.06
N GLU A 109 -20.24 -14.53 4.28
CA GLU A 109 -21.48 -15.20 4.71
C GLU A 109 -22.69 -14.24 4.68
N LYS A 110 -22.52 -12.97 5.04
CA LYS A 110 -23.58 -11.97 4.96
C LYS A 110 -23.93 -11.62 3.52
N MET A 111 -22.94 -11.52 2.64
CA MET A 111 -23.16 -11.27 1.21
C MET A 111 -23.91 -12.42 0.55
N GLU A 112 -23.55 -13.67 0.86
CA GLU A 112 -24.26 -14.86 0.36
C GLU A 112 -25.74 -14.86 0.77
N LYS A 113 -26.02 -14.59 2.06
CA LYS A 113 -27.40 -14.44 2.54
C LYS A 113 -28.14 -13.29 1.86
N GLN A 114 -27.46 -12.18 1.59
CA GLN A 114 -28.05 -11.05 0.89
C GLN A 114 -28.37 -11.40 -0.57
N GLU A 115 -27.51 -12.14 -1.27
CA GLU A 115 -27.77 -12.63 -2.63
C GLU A 115 -28.98 -13.57 -2.66
N GLU A 116 -29.10 -14.47 -1.69
CA GLU A 116 -30.28 -15.36 -1.58
C GLU A 116 -31.58 -14.56 -1.38
N LEU A 117 -31.56 -13.58 -0.47
CA LEU A 117 -32.69 -12.68 -0.24
C LEU A 117 -33.05 -11.88 -1.51
N GLN A 118 -32.05 -11.32 -2.20
CA GLN A 118 -32.26 -10.60 -3.46
C GLN A 118 -32.86 -11.50 -4.53
N GLY A 119 -32.37 -12.74 -4.68
CA GLY A 119 -32.93 -13.73 -5.60
C GLY A 119 -34.39 -14.09 -5.28
N SER A 120 -34.72 -14.22 -3.99
CA SER A 120 -36.10 -14.44 -3.54
C SER A 120 -37.02 -13.25 -3.85
N VAL A 121 -36.56 -12.02 -3.59
CA VAL A 121 -37.30 -10.79 -3.91
C VAL A 121 -37.55 -10.67 -5.41
N LEU A 122 -36.54 -10.94 -6.26
CA LEU A 122 -36.67 -10.96 -7.71
C LEU A 122 -37.74 -11.95 -8.17
N LYS A 123 -37.70 -13.20 -7.68
CA LYS A 123 -38.74 -14.21 -8.01
C LYS A 123 -40.15 -13.76 -7.61
N ARG A 124 -40.29 -13.06 -6.49
CA ARG A 124 -41.59 -12.54 -6.03
C ARG A 124 -42.06 -11.38 -6.91
N LEU A 125 -41.17 -10.50 -7.34
CA LEU A 125 -41.47 -9.42 -8.29
C LEU A 125 -41.92 -10.00 -9.64
N ASP A 126 -41.20 -10.97 -10.20
CA ASP A 126 -41.59 -11.63 -11.46
C ASP A 126 -43.00 -12.25 -11.37
N ASN A 127 -43.32 -12.90 -10.24
CA ASN A 127 -44.65 -13.44 -10.01
C ASN A 127 -45.72 -12.35 -9.89
N GLN A 128 -45.41 -11.23 -9.26
CA GLN A 128 -46.32 -10.08 -9.16
C GLN A 128 -46.55 -9.45 -10.53
N ASP A 129 -45.52 -9.30 -11.35
CA ASP A 129 -45.63 -8.78 -12.71
C ASP A 129 -46.52 -9.69 -13.59
N ALA A 130 -46.37 -11.02 -13.47
CA ALA A 130 -47.23 -11.97 -14.17
C ALA A 130 -48.70 -11.88 -13.71
N LEU A 131 -48.95 -11.65 -12.42
CA LEU A 131 -50.30 -11.44 -11.89
C LEU A 131 -50.88 -10.11 -12.36
N LEU A 132 -50.08 -9.04 -12.40
CA LEU A 132 -50.48 -7.74 -12.92
C LEU A 132 -50.83 -7.82 -14.41
N ASP A 133 -50.05 -8.55 -15.22
CA ASP A 133 -50.39 -8.77 -16.64
C ASP A 133 -51.73 -9.51 -16.79
N LYS A 134 -51.96 -10.55 -15.99
CA LYS A 134 -53.25 -11.26 -15.97
C LYS A 134 -54.40 -10.34 -15.57
N LEU A 135 -54.23 -9.53 -14.54
CA LEU A 135 -55.23 -8.55 -14.11
C LEU A 135 -55.51 -7.52 -15.20
N ALA A 136 -54.47 -7.00 -15.86
CA ALA A 136 -54.63 -6.07 -16.97
C ALA A 136 -55.45 -6.68 -18.11
N ARG A 137 -55.20 -7.94 -18.46
CA ARG A 137 -56.02 -8.68 -19.45
C ARG A 137 -57.47 -8.85 -19.01
N GLN A 138 -57.71 -9.20 -17.74
CA GLN A 138 -59.06 -9.34 -17.21
C GLN A 138 -59.82 -8.01 -17.21
N VAL A 139 -59.17 -6.91 -16.82
CA VAL A 139 -59.74 -5.56 -16.88
C VAL A 139 -60.09 -5.18 -18.32
N ASN A 140 -59.22 -5.50 -19.29
CA ASN A 140 -59.51 -5.28 -20.71
C ASN A 140 -60.70 -6.12 -21.20
N HIS A 141 -60.82 -7.37 -20.73
CA HIS A 141 -61.97 -8.21 -21.06
C HIS A 141 -63.29 -7.66 -20.48
N ILE A 142 -63.29 -7.25 -19.20
CA ILE A 142 -64.44 -6.60 -18.56
C ILE A 142 -64.83 -5.33 -19.33
N ARG A 143 -63.84 -4.50 -19.68
CA ARG A 143 -64.05 -3.31 -20.50
C ARG A 143 -64.74 -3.67 -21.82
N SER A 144 -64.30 -4.71 -22.52
CA SER A 144 -64.92 -5.19 -23.75
C SER A 144 -66.38 -5.61 -23.56
N ILE A 145 -66.67 -6.40 -22.51
CA ILE A 145 -68.04 -6.82 -22.19
C ILE A 145 -68.93 -5.61 -21.91
N LEU A 146 -68.44 -4.64 -21.13
CA LEU A 146 -69.18 -3.41 -20.82
C LEU A 146 -69.49 -2.61 -22.09
N PHE A 147 -68.54 -2.47 -23.02
CA PHE A 147 -68.77 -1.83 -24.31
C PHE A 147 -69.84 -2.54 -25.13
N GLU A 148 -69.77 -3.88 -25.25
CA GLU A 148 -70.75 -4.67 -25.99
C GLU A 148 -72.15 -4.51 -25.39
N ARG A 149 -72.28 -4.66 -24.06
CA ARG A 149 -73.57 -4.54 -23.36
C ARG A 149 -74.15 -3.13 -23.44
N THR A 150 -73.31 -2.10 -23.33
CA THR A 150 -73.73 -0.70 -23.46
C THR A 150 -74.22 -0.41 -24.89
N ASN A 151 -73.50 -0.88 -25.91
CA ASN A 151 -73.90 -0.74 -27.31
C ASN A 151 -75.20 -1.50 -27.61
N TYR A 152 -75.35 -2.74 -27.13
CA TYR A 152 -76.57 -3.52 -27.29
C TYR A 152 -77.78 -2.83 -26.63
N LEU A 153 -77.60 -2.31 -25.40
CA LEU A 153 -78.66 -1.61 -24.69
C LEU A 153 -79.04 -0.31 -25.41
N ALA A 154 -78.05 0.46 -25.90
CA ALA A 154 -78.30 1.66 -26.70
C ALA A 154 -79.10 1.33 -27.98
N SER A 155 -78.72 0.27 -28.70
CA SER A 155 -79.47 -0.20 -29.87
C SER A 155 -80.89 -0.61 -29.51
N LYS A 156 -81.09 -1.34 -28.40
CA LYS A 156 -82.43 -1.76 -27.96
C LYS A 156 -83.30 -0.59 -27.53
N ILE A 157 -82.73 0.42 -26.88
CA ILE A 157 -83.43 1.65 -26.53
C ILE A 157 -83.82 2.41 -27.81
N ASP A 158 -82.92 2.52 -28.79
CA ASP A 158 -83.20 3.16 -30.08
C ASP A 158 -84.31 2.42 -30.86
N ASP A 159 -84.24 1.09 -30.94
CA ASP A 159 -85.27 0.25 -31.56
C ASP A 159 -86.62 0.38 -30.83
N GLY A 160 -86.61 0.34 -29.50
CA GLY A 160 -87.80 0.52 -28.67
C GLY A 160 -88.41 1.91 -28.82
N TYR A 161 -87.58 2.95 -28.90
CA TYR A 161 -88.02 4.32 -29.17
C TYR A 161 -88.64 4.42 -30.56
N LYS A 162 -88.02 3.86 -31.61
CA LYS A 162 -88.58 3.81 -32.96
C LYS A 162 -89.94 3.09 -33.00
N LEU A 163 -90.03 1.92 -32.35
CA LEU A 163 -91.26 1.13 -32.33
C LEU A 163 -92.39 1.87 -31.58
N THR A 164 -92.12 2.33 -30.37
CA THR A 164 -93.13 3.04 -29.54
C THR A 164 -93.51 4.38 -30.15
N SER A 165 -92.56 5.16 -30.66
CA SER A 165 -92.86 6.41 -31.36
C SER A 165 -93.69 6.19 -32.62
N SER A 166 -93.41 5.14 -33.40
CA SER A 166 -94.24 4.79 -34.56
C SER A 166 -95.66 4.37 -34.17
N TYR A 167 -95.81 3.63 -33.06
CA TYR A 167 -97.11 3.17 -32.57
C TYR A 167 -97.94 4.33 -31.98
N VAL A 168 -97.35 5.14 -31.11
CA VAL A 168 -97.98 6.33 -30.54
C VAL A 168 -98.32 7.34 -31.63
N TYR A 169 -97.45 7.54 -32.62
CA TYR A 169 -97.74 8.39 -33.75
C TYR A 169 -98.89 7.86 -34.61
N LYS A 170 -98.94 6.55 -34.88
CA LYS A 170 -100.06 5.91 -35.59
C LYS A 170 -101.39 6.11 -34.85
N LEU A 171 -101.39 6.07 -33.52
CA LEU A 171 -102.57 6.39 -32.71
C LEU A 171 -102.96 7.87 -32.72
N MET A 172 -101.96 8.77 -32.67
CA MET A 172 -102.20 10.22 -32.58
C MET A 172 -102.57 10.87 -33.93
N THR A 173 -102.06 10.36 -35.05
CA THR A 173 -102.15 11.03 -36.37
C THR A 173 -102.79 10.18 -37.46
N GLY A 174 -103.13 8.90 -37.19
CA GLY A 174 -103.87 8.04 -38.11
C GLY A 174 -103.13 7.61 -39.39
N SER A 175 -101.82 7.83 -39.51
CA SER A 175 -101.02 7.46 -40.70
C SER A 175 -99.73 6.71 -40.36
N GLU A 176 -99.26 5.82 -41.26
CA GLU A 176 -98.19 4.83 -41.01
C GLU A 176 -96.75 5.34 -41.18
N LYS A 177 -96.47 6.63 -40.99
CA LYS A 177 -95.09 7.14 -41.09
C LYS A 177 -94.47 7.28 -39.70
N PRO A 178 -93.27 6.74 -39.41
CA PRO A 178 -92.67 6.86 -38.08
C PRO A 178 -92.31 8.32 -37.75
N LEU A 179 -92.47 8.70 -36.47
CA LEU A 179 -92.23 10.05 -35.94
C LEU A 179 -90.83 10.61 -36.24
N THR A 180 -89.84 9.72 -36.44
CA THR A 180 -88.48 10.07 -36.88
C THR A 180 -88.46 10.90 -38.16
N PHE A 181 -89.40 10.70 -39.09
CA PHE A 181 -89.47 11.47 -40.32
C PHE A 181 -89.92 12.93 -40.06
N PHE A 182 -90.73 13.17 -39.03
CA PHE A 182 -91.21 14.51 -38.68
C PHE A 182 -90.12 15.33 -37.97
N LEU A 183 -89.36 14.71 -37.06
CA LEU A 183 -88.19 15.32 -36.43
C LEU A 183 -87.06 15.59 -37.43
N MET A 184 -86.86 14.70 -38.41
CA MET A 184 -85.86 14.89 -39.46
C MET A 184 -86.26 15.98 -40.46
N ASN A 185 -87.55 16.11 -40.78
CA ASN A 185 -88.07 17.24 -41.55
C ASN A 185 -87.96 18.56 -40.79
N HIS A 186 -88.27 18.60 -39.48
CA HIS A 186 -88.08 19.82 -38.67
C HIS A 186 -86.60 20.22 -38.57
N LYS A 187 -85.70 19.26 -38.41
CA LYS A 187 -84.24 19.52 -38.34
C LYS A 187 -83.66 19.94 -39.70
N ASN A 188 -84.20 19.41 -40.80
CA ASN A 188 -83.86 19.85 -42.16
C ASN A 188 -84.44 21.24 -42.49
N GLU A 189 -85.66 21.56 -42.04
CA GLU A 189 -86.26 22.90 -42.16
C GLU A 189 -85.50 23.96 -41.31
N GLU A 190 -85.01 23.60 -40.12
CA GLU A 190 -84.13 24.48 -39.33
C GLU A 190 -82.75 24.66 -39.97
N SER A 191 -82.23 23.64 -40.65
CA SER A 191 -80.94 23.71 -41.36
C SER A 191 -81.06 24.50 -42.67
N GLN A 192 -82.20 24.42 -43.37
CA GLN A 192 -82.50 25.24 -44.55
C GLN A 192 -82.77 26.71 -44.18
N LYS A 193 -83.51 27.00 -43.11
CA LYS A 193 -83.71 28.38 -42.63
C LYS A 193 -82.41 29.07 -42.18
N LYS A 194 -81.42 28.31 -41.70
CA LYS A 194 -80.07 28.82 -41.40
C LYS A 194 -79.19 29.05 -42.63
N ALA A 195 -79.42 28.31 -43.73
CA ALA A 195 -78.71 28.53 -44.99
C ALA A 195 -79.31 29.71 -45.80
N ASP A 196 -80.62 29.97 -45.66
CA ASP A 196 -81.31 31.10 -46.31
C ASP A 196 -81.22 32.43 -45.52
N SER A 197 -80.48 32.46 -44.39
CA SER A 197 -80.23 33.67 -43.58
C SER A 197 -78.75 34.10 -43.58
N LEU A 198 -77.98 33.73 -44.63
CA LEU A 198 -76.60 34.16 -44.85
C LEU A 198 -76.44 34.75 -46.27
#